data_AF-A0A357CE11-F1
#
_entry.id   AF-A0A357CE11-F1
#
_cell.length_a   1.000
_cell.length_b   1.000
_cell.length_c   1.000
_cell.angle_alpha   90.00
_cell.angle_beta   90.00
_cell.angle_gamma   90.00
#
_symmetry.space_group_name_H-M   'P 1'
#
loop_
_entity.id
_entity.type
_entity.pdbx_description
1 polymer ?
#
loop_
_entity_poly.entity_id
_entity_poly.type
_entity_poly.pdbx_seq_one_letter_code
_entity_poly.pdbx_strand_id
1 'polypeptide(L)'
;KFNPVYLHQLPAAEKQGIKTDITLGPAARKPLRLKIPIIITGMSYGGALSKKAKIALAKASTLAGTATNTGEGALLVEEREEAKHYIYQYHRGLWPHGNKEEFYRLADMIEIQVGQG
;
A
#
# COMPACT_ATOMS: atom_id res chain seq x y z
N LYS A 1 -0.15 29.99 3.00
CA LYS A 1 1.21 29.92 2.42
C LYS A 1 2.01 28.95 3.29
N PHE A 2 2.36 27.76 2.80
CA PHE A 2 3.10 26.76 3.60
C PHE A 2 4.50 27.29 3.90
N ASN A 3 4.83 27.48 5.19
CA ASN A 3 6.17 27.76 5.74
C ASN A 3 6.01 27.93 7.27
N PRO A 4 6.30 26.92 8.10
CA PRO A 4 7.12 27.29 9.27
C PRO A 4 7.93 26.15 9.90
N VAL A 5 9.11 26.51 10.41
CA VAL A 5 9.51 26.11 11.77
C VAL A 5 10.30 27.24 12.39
N TYR A 6 9.88 27.67 13.59
CA TYR A 6 10.70 28.45 14.51
C TYR A 6 10.33 28.03 15.94
N LEU A 7 11.34 27.51 16.65
CA LEU A 7 11.46 27.09 18.08
C LEU A 7 12.33 25.82 18.19
N HIS A 8 12.36 24.96 17.17
CA HIS A 8 13.18 23.73 17.15
C HIS A 8 14.25 23.71 16.04
N GLN A 9 13.90 24.16 14.84
CA GLN A 9 14.77 24.10 13.65
C GLN A 9 14.38 25.20 12.66
N LEU A 10 15.33 25.61 11.82
CA LEU A 10 15.07 26.58 10.76
C LEU A 10 14.30 25.91 9.61
N PRO A 11 13.51 26.67 8.82
CA PRO A 11 12.83 26.12 7.66
C PRO A 11 13.81 25.53 6.64
N ALA A 12 13.35 24.56 5.86
CA ALA A 12 14.13 23.99 4.76
C ALA A 12 14.51 25.08 3.74
N ALA A 13 15.74 25.03 3.23
CA ALA A 13 16.20 25.98 2.22
C ALA A 13 15.42 25.79 0.90
N GLU A 14 15.15 26.89 0.18
CA GLU A 14 14.26 26.90 -0.99
C GLU A 14 14.64 25.92 -2.12
N LYS A 15 15.93 25.58 -2.24
CA LYS A 15 16.45 24.71 -3.31
C LYS A 15 16.90 23.32 -2.80
N GLN A 16 16.51 22.95 -1.59
CA GLN A 16 16.86 21.64 -1.04
C GLN A 16 15.93 20.56 -1.61
N GLY A 17 16.51 19.51 -2.21
CA GLY A 17 15.75 18.34 -2.62
C GLY A 17 15.12 17.64 -1.42
N ILE A 18 13.80 17.49 -1.42
CA ILE A 18 13.06 16.80 -0.37
C ILE A 18 12.96 15.32 -0.71
N LYS A 19 13.41 14.46 0.20
CA LYS A 19 13.21 13.03 0.09
C LYS A 19 11.80 12.68 0.51
N THR A 20 11.07 12.01 -0.36
CA THR A 20 9.71 11.52 -0.11
C THR A 20 9.68 10.02 0.16
N ASP A 21 10.84 9.34 0.09
CA ASP A 21 10.90 7.93 0.38
C ASP A 21 10.69 7.66 1.87
N ILE A 22 9.93 6.61 2.16
CA ILE A 22 9.57 6.21 3.52
C ILE A 22 9.77 4.71 3.69
N THR A 23 9.89 4.29 4.94
CA THR A 23 9.94 2.86 5.31
C THR A 23 8.77 2.53 6.23
N LEU A 24 7.92 1.62 5.81
CA LEU A 24 6.87 1.04 6.63
C LEU A 24 7.44 -0.12 7.44
N GLY A 25 7.11 -0.17 8.73
CA GLY A 25 7.59 -1.17 9.67
C GLY A 25 9.11 -1.21 9.79
N PRO A 26 9.80 -0.10 10.15
CA PRO A 26 11.27 -0.06 10.22
C PRO A 26 11.87 -1.06 11.21
N ALA A 27 11.11 -1.49 12.23
CA ALA A 27 11.52 -2.53 13.19
C ALA A 27 11.01 -3.94 12.82
N ALA A 28 10.28 -4.09 11.71
CA ALA A 28 9.81 -5.39 11.26
C ALA A 28 10.95 -6.21 10.66
N ARG A 29 10.82 -7.55 10.70
CA ARG A 29 11.78 -8.46 10.05
C ARG A 29 11.90 -8.22 8.54
N LYS A 30 10.83 -7.73 7.90
CA LYS A 30 10.75 -7.39 6.48
C LYS A 30 10.18 -5.98 6.34
N PRO A 31 11.01 -4.93 6.49
CA PRO A 31 10.56 -3.56 6.30
C PRO A 31 10.25 -3.29 4.82
N LEU A 32 9.24 -2.47 4.55
CA LEU A 32 8.83 -2.13 3.19
C LEU A 32 9.19 -0.68 2.87
N ARG A 33 10.09 -0.46 1.90
CA ARG A 33 10.50 0.88 1.47
C ARG A 33 9.70 1.34 0.25
N LEU A 34 9.11 2.52 0.33
CA LEU A 34 8.33 3.16 -0.74
C LEU A 34 9.01 4.45 -1.19
N LYS A 35 8.89 4.82 -2.47
CA LYS A 35 9.48 6.06 -3.03
C LYS A 35 8.73 7.33 -2.64
N ILE A 36 7.45 7.19 -2.28
CA ILE A 36 6.55 8.28 -1.93
C ILE A 36 5.67 7.87 -0.74
N PRO A 37 5.18 8.83 0.07
CA PRO A 37 4.36 8.55 1.25
C PRO A 37 2.87 8.41 0.88
N ILE A 38 2.57 7.69 -0.20
CA ILE A 38 1.22 7.53 -0.76
C ILE A 38 1.08 6.08 -1.20
N ILE A 39 0.06 5.36 -0.74
CA ILE A 39 -0.28 4.01 -1.21
C ILE A 39 -1.66 4.01 -1.89
N ILE A 40 -1.90 3.04 -2.77
CA ILE A 40 -3.25 2.79 -3.30
C ILE A 40 -4.02 2.00 -2.24
N THR A 41 -5.10 2.60 -1.73
CA THR A 41 -5.91 2.02 -0.65
C THR A 41 -6.59 0.71 -1.05
N GLY A 42 -7.02 -0.06 -0.06
CA GLY A 42 -7.69 -1.34 -0.25
C GLY A 42 -9.09 -1.17 -0.85
N MET A 43 -9.24 -1.64 -2.09
CA MET A 43 -10.53 -1.71 -2.80
C MET A 43 -10.69 -3.10 -3.39
N SER A 44 -11.76 -3.80 -3.00
CA SER A 44 -11.94 -5.22 -3.31
C SER A 44 -12.20 -5.47 -4.79
N TYR A 45 -11.61 -6.56 -5.32
CA TYR A 45 -12.00 -7.10 -6.61
C TYR A 45 -13.44 -7.62 -6.56
N GLY A 46 -14.25 -7.27 -7.55
CA GLY A 46 -15.64 -7.73 -7.70
C GLY A 46 -16.64 -6.95 -6.85
N GLY A 47 -16.25 -6.47 -5.66
CA GLY A 47 -17.08 -5.61 -4.83
C GLY A 47 -16.96 -4.12 -5.17
N ALA A 48 -15.73 -3.62 -5.30
CA ALA A 48 -15.47 -2.20 -5.57
C ALA A 48 -14.90 -1.96 -6.98
N LEU A 49 -14.01 -2.84 -7.44
CA LEU A 49 -13.27 -2.64 -8.69
C LEU A 49 -13.33 -3.86 -9.61
N SER A 50 -13.26 -3.60 -10.91
CA SER A 50 -13.08 -4.65 -11.93
C SER A 50 -11.66 -5.23 -11.89
N LYS A 51 -11.50 -6.45 -12.43
CA LYS A 51 -10.19 -7.12 -12.60
C LYS A 51 -9.18 -6.22 -13.33
N LYS A 52 -9.62 -5.60 -14.44
CA LYS A 52 -8.78 -4.71 -15.24
C LYS A 52 -8.32 -3.48 -14.44
N ALA A 53 -9.20 -2.91 -13.62
CA ALA A 53 -8.84 -1.78 -12.76
C ALA A 53 -7.80 -2.17 -11.71
N LYS A 54 -7.95 -3.33 -11.05
CA LYS A 54 -6.98 -3.83 -10.07
C LYS A 54 -5.59 -4.02 -10.68
N ILE A 55 -5.52 -4.70 -11.84
CA ILE A 55 -4.27 -4.90 -12.58
C ILE A 55 -3.64 -3.56 -13.00
N ALA A 56 -4.45 -2.60 -13.48
CA ALA A 56 -3.96 -1.28 -13.86
C ALA A 56 -3.39 -0.51 -12.67
N LEU A 57 -4.05 -0.56 -11.51
CA LEU A 57 -3.57 0.06 -10.27
C LEU A 57 -2.29 -0.61 -9.76
N ALA A 58 -2.18 -1.94 -9.85
CA ALA A 58 -0.95 -2.66 -9.52
C ALA A 58 0.23 -2.18 -10.37
N LYS A 59 0.07 -2.11 -11.70
CA LYS A 59 1.07 -1.55 -12.61
C LYS A 59 1.43 -0.11 -12.25
N ALA A 60 0.42 0.73 -12.01
CA ALA A 60 0.62 2.11 -11.63
C ALA A 60 1.41 2.24 -10.32
N SER A 61 1.11 1.41 -9.31
CA SER A 61 1.84 1.40 -8.04
C SER A 61 3.32 1.05 -8.23
N THR A 62 3.61 0.04 -9.05
CA THR A 62 4.98 -0.36 -9.41
C THR A 62 5.73 0.77 -10.09
N LEU A 63 5.12 1.43 -11.08
CA LEU A 63 5.71 2.55 -11.81
C LEU A 63 5.97 3.76 -10.90
N ALA A 64 5.02 4.08 -10.02
CA ALA A 64 5.14 5.15 -9.03
C ALA A 64 6.13 4.80 -7.89
N GLY A 65 6.55 3.54 -7.78
CA GLY A 65 7.41 3.05 -6.71
C GLY A 65 6.71 3.03 -5.35
N THR A 66 5.41 2.73 -5.35
CA THR A 66 4.60 2.55 -4.14
C THR A 66 3.88 1.20 -4.12
N ALA A 67 2.98 0.99 -3.16
CA ALA A 67 2.25 -0.23 -2.95
C ALA A 67 0.77 -0.11 -3.35
N THR A 68 0.17 -1.27 -3.67
CA THR A 68 -1.27 -1.46 -3.82
C THR A 68 -1.80 -2.39 -2.74
N ASN A 69 -3.08 -2.25 -2.39
CA ASN A 69 -3.75 -3.05 -1.38
C ASN A 69 -4.95 -3.84 -1.97
N THR A 70 -5.11 -5.10 -1.56
CA THR A 70 -6.20 -6.00 -2.01
C THR A 70 -7.60 -5.46 -1.75
N GLY A 71 -7.83 -4.75 -0.64
CA GLY A 71 -9.16 -4.54 -0.07
C GLY A 71 -9.76 -5.81 0.53
N GLU A 72 -11.05 -5.77 0.88
CA GLU A 72 -11.84 -6.89 1.44
C GLU A 72 -12.18 -8.01 0.42
N GLY A 73 -11.30 -8.22 -0.55
CA GLY A 73 -11.48 -9.21 -1.61
C GLY A 73 -10.53 -10.40 -1.49
N ALA A 74 -10.75 -11.38 -2.37
CA ALA A 74 -9.77 -12.44 -2.60
C ALA A 74 -8.49 -11.88 -3.23
N LEU A 75 -7.38 -12.58 -3.07
CA LEU A 75 -6.15 -12.29 -3.81
C LEU A 75 -6.38 -12.59 -5.30
N LEU A 76 -6.02 -11.64 -6.15
CA LEU A 76 -6.01 -11.81 -7.59
C LEU A 76 -4.57 -12.02 -8.05
N VAL A 77 -4.25 -13.20 -8.58
CA VAL A 77 -2.88 -13.57 -8.96
C VAL A 77 -2.29 -12.58 -9.96
N GLU A 78 -3.08 -12.17 -10.95
CA GLU A 78 -2.63 -11.22 -11.98
C GLU A 78 -2.41 -9.81 -11.43
N GLU A 79 -3.11 -9.42 -10.35
CA GLU A 79 -2.81 -8.16 -9.66
C GLU A 79 -1.48 -8.27 -8.90
N ARG A 80 -1.27 -9.41 -8.22
CA ARG A 80 -0.06 -9.66 -7.44
C ARG A 80 1.18 -9.69 -8.34
N GLU A 81 1.12 -10.32 -9.50
CA GLU A 81 2.24 -10.42 -10.45
C GLU A 81 2.71 -9.05 -10.95
N GLU A 82 1.79 -8.08 -11.06
CA GLU A 82 2.06 -6.76 -11.61
C GLU A 82 2.46 -5.73 -10.52
N ALA A 83 2.20 -6.07 -9.25
CA ALA A 83 2.55 -5.25 -8.10
C ALA A 83 3.95 -5.62 -7.57
N LYS A 84 4.86 -4.64 -7.56
CA LYS A 84 6.16 -4.77 -6.90
C LYS A 84 6.04 -4.81 -5.38
N HIS A 85 5.09 -4.05 -4.83
CA HIS A 85 4.78 -4.00 -3.41
C HIS A 85 3.29 -4.25 -3.21
N TYR A 86 2.96 -5.38 -2.61
CA TYR A 86 1.60 -5.88 -2.48
C TYR A 86 1.20 -6.01 -1.02
N ILE A 87 0.19 -5.24 -0.61
CA ILE A 87 -0.38 -5.27 0.73
C ILE A 87 -1.64 -6.13 0.69
N TYR A 88 -1.70 -7.16 1.53
CA TYR A 88 -2.92 -7.94 1.71
C TYR A 88 -3.71 -7.40 2.90
N GLN A 89 -4.97 -7.08 2.69
CA GLN A 89 -5.87 -6.62 3.73
C GLN A 89 -6.58 -7.80 4.39
N TYR A 90 -6.14 -8.09 5.62
CA TYR A 90 -6.83 -8.98 6.53
C TYR A 90 -8.12 -8.30 6.98
N HIS A 91 -9.25 -8.83 6.52
CA HIS A 91 -10.58 -8.28 6.76
C HIS A 91 -11.43 -9.24 7.59
N ARG A 92 -12.56 -8.78 8.11
CA ARG A 92 -13.43 -9.57 8.99
C ARG A 92 -14.45 -10.45 8.23
N GLY A 93 -14.51 -10.29 6.91
CA GLY A 93 -15.42 -11.07 6.06
C GLY A 93 -15.11 -12.56 6.10
N LEU A 94 -16.16 -13.38 6.13
CA LEU A 94 -16.09 -14.85 6.15
C LEU A 94 -16.15 -15.44 4.73
N TRP A 95 -15.58 -14.74 3.75
CA TRP A 95 -15.65 -15.17 2.36
C TRP A 95 -14.82 -16.45 2.16
N PRO A 96 -15.34 -17.48 1.45
CA PRO A 96 -14.62 -18.74 1.24
C PRO A 96 -13.30 -18.58 0.45
N HIS A 97 -13.13 -17.43 -0.21
CA HIS A 97 -11.95 -17.08 -0.99
C HIS A 97 -11.12 -15.94 -0.36
N GLY A 98 -11.38 -15.58 0.89
CA GLY A 98 -10.60 -14.60 1.66
C GLY A 98 -9.73 -15.26 2.72
N ASN A 99 -8.78 -14.51 3.27
CA ASN A 99 -8.03 -14.85 4.49
C ASN A 99 -7.41 -16.25 4.54
N LYS A 100 -6.78 -16.69 3.44
CA LYS A 100 -6.05 -17.96 3.39
C LYS A 100 -4.57 -17.75 3.66
N GLU A 101 -3.95 -18.70 4.35
CA GLU A 101 -2.53 -18.65 4.68
C GLU A 101 -1.64 -18.52 3.44
N GLU A 102 -2.01 -19.21 2.35
CA GLU A 102 -1.32 -19.11 1.07
C GLU A 102 -1.26 -17.68 0.51
N PHE A 103 -2.28 -16.85 0.78
CA PHE A 103 -2.31 -15.46 0.30
C PHE A 103 -1.39 -14.56 1.11
N TYR A 104 -1.29 -14.79 2.42
CA TYR A 104 -0.40 -13.99 3.28
C TYR A 104 1.06 -14.18 2.91
N ARG A 105 1.44 -15.38 2.47
CA ARG A 105 2.81 -15.68 2.02
C ARG A 105 3.19 -14.95 0.74
N LEU A 106 2.20 -14.54 -0.06
CA LEU A 106 2.41 -13.78 -1.29
C LEU A 106 2.50 -12.28 -1.04
N ALA A 107 2.06 -11.78 0.12
CA ALA A 107 2.06 -10.37 0.44
C ALA A 107 3.43 -9.89 0.95
N ASP A 108 3.75 -8.62 0.68
CA ASP A 108 4.92 -7.94 1.24
C ASP A 108 4.60 -7.35 2.62
N MET A 109 3.33 -6.98 2.85
CA MET A 109 2.79 -6.54 4.13
C MET A 109 1.35 -7.00 4.31
N ILE A 110 0.93 -7.10 5.58
CA ILE A 110 -0.46 -7.35 5.95
C ILE A 110 -1.03 -6.11 6.63
N GLU A 111 -2.19 -5.66 6.16
CA GLU A 111 -2.98 -4.62 6.81
C GLU A 111 -4.13 -5.28 7.58
N ILE A 112 -4.24 -5.03 8.89
CA ILE A 112 -5.35 -5.51 9.70
C ILE A 112 -6.46 -4.47 9.65
N GLN A 113 -7.53 -4.78 8.93
CA GLN A 113 -8.67 -3.87 8.79
C GLN A 113 -9.60 -4.01 10.01
N VAL A 114 -9.67 -2.95 10.82
CA VAL A 114 -10.56 -2.87 11.98
C VAL A 114 -11.90 -2.22 11.64
N GLY A 115 -11.94 -1.35 10.62
CA GLY A 115 -13.14 -0.67 10.16
C GLY A 115 -12.88 0.12 8.87
N GLN A 116 -13.94 0.73 8.35
CA GLN A 116 -13.91 1.66 7.22
C GLN A 116 -14.66 2.94 7.65
N GLY A 117 -14.13 4.10 7.26
CA GLY A 117 -14.76 5.40 7.48
C GLY A 117 -15.77 5.77 6.39
#